data_AF-A0A5P2XG69-F1
#
_entry.id   AF-A0A5P2XG69-F1
#
_cell.length_a   1.000
_cell.length_b   1.000
_cell.length_c   1.000
_cell.angle_alpha   90.00
_cell.angle_beta   90.00
_cell.angle_gamma   90.00
#
_symmetry.space_group_name_H-M   'P 1'
#
loop_
_entity.id
_entity.type
_entity.pdbx_description
1 polymer ?
#
loop_
_entity_poly.entity_id
_entity_poly.type
_entity_poly.pdbx_seq_one_letter_code
_entity_poly.pdbx_strand_id
1 'polypeptide(L)'
;MTIQYTPISNLPYPQPSDPADLPAHLKSLAEAVDGRTVMRFQDAASRDAKLSAPVAGMIAWIGVPGRLMYFTGQAWVPVAPVPVFRVNRDEGTTTATDYTESLADSSAGALSVSFTVPASGQVIIAVGAYMRSLGSPPAASFMSANVRAGTQVVLAADDSRAAAVTAGTRTSVSAQYLVSGLDVGTTCTATGAFRSYKADAKASFDTRYIRIDPIP
;
A
#
# COMPACT_ATOMS: atom_id res chain seq x y z
N MET A 1 -0.47 18.30 45.62
CA MET A 1 -1.56 18.78 44.75
C MET A 1 -1.93 17.69 43.79
N THR A 2 -3.22 17.43 43.63
CA THR A 2 -3.78 16.54 42.60
C THR A 2 -4.11 17.38 41.38
N ILE A 3 -3.40 17.15 40.28
CA ILE A 3 -3.64 17.83 38.99
C ILE A 3 -5.04 17.43 38.51
N GLN A 4 -5.86 18.43 38.14
CA GLN A 4 -7.17 18.21 37.55
C GLN A 4 -7.10 18.28 36.02
N TYR A 5 -8.00 17.56 35.37
CA TYR A 5 -7.98 17.40 33.92
C TYR A 5 -9.36 17.57 33.28
N THR A 6 -9.40 18.15 32.08
CA THR A 6 -10.65 18.23 31.32
C THR A 6 -11.18 16.84 31.00
N PRO A 7 -12.51 16.63 30.99
CA PRO A 7 -13.08 15.28 30.91
C PRO A 7 -12.89 14.61 29.54
N ILE A 8 -12.78 15.39 28.46
CA ILE A 8 -12.69 14.87 27.09
C ILE A 8 -11.24 14.64 26.69
N SER A 9 -10.41 15.67 26.87
CA SER A 9 -9.05 15.67 26.35
C SER A 9 -8.02 15.44 27.43
N ASN A 10 -8.36 15.36 28.71
CA ASN A 10 -7.39 15.23 29.80
C ASN A 10 -6.33 16.38 29.79
N LEU A 11 -6.76 17.62 29.55
CA LEU A 11 -5.90 18.81 29.58
C LEU A 11 -5.77 19.32 31.02
N PRO A 12 -4.56 19.57 31.54
CA PRO A 12 -4.39 20.09 32.89
C PRO A 12 -4.98 21.50 32.98
N TYR A 13 -5.63 21.80 34.10
CA TYR A 13 -6.12 23.15 34.38
C TYR A 13 -5.99 23.49 35.87
N PRO A 14 -5.66 24.75 36.21
CA PRO A 14 -5.45 25.15 37.59
C PRO A 14 -6.73 25.11 38.42
N GLN A 15 -6.58 24.77 39.70
CA GLN A 15 -7.61 24.82 40.74
C GLN A 15 -7.44 26.04 41.64
N PRO A 16 -8.50 26.49 42.33
CA PRO A 16 -8.39 27.56 43.32
C PRO A 16 -7.37 27.29 44.45
N SER A 17 -7.04 26.03 44.71
CA SER A 17 -6.07 25.60 45.71
C SER A 17 -4.62 25.54 45.22
N ASP A 18 -4.37 25.76 43.92
CA ASP A 18 -3.02 25.68 43.35
C ASP A 18 -2.20 26.95 43.63
N PRO A 19 -0.86 26.89 43.62
CA PRO A 19 -0.01 28.05 43.82
C PRO A 19 -0.21 29.05 42.69
N ALA A 20 0.02 30.33 42.98
CA ALA A 20 -0.03 31.39 41.98
C ALA A 20 1.23 31.39 41.08
N ASP A 21 1.41 30.33 40.27
CA ASP A 21 2.50 30.16 39.31
C ASP A 21 1.95 30.04 37.88
N LEU A 22 1.60 31.19 37.30
CA LEU A 22 1.08 31.26 35.93
C LEU A 22 2.05 30.69 34.89
N PRO A 23 3.38 30.95 34.94
CA PRO A 23 4.33 30.32 34.04
C PRO A 23 4.28 28.79 34.06
N ALA A 24 4.25 28.17 35.25
CA ALA A 24 4.17 26.72 35.37
C ALA A 24 2.85 26.17 34.80
N HIS A 25 1.72 26.79 35.12
CA HIS A 25 0.41 26.37 34.63
C HIS A 25 0.31 26.47 33.10
N LEU A 26 0.75 27.59 32.51
CA LEU A 26 0.74 27.78 31.06
C LEU A 26 1.67 26.80 30.33
N LYS A 27 2.85 26.53 30.88
CA LYS A 27 3.78 25.53 30.33
C LYS A 27 3.14 24.15 30.32
N SER A 28 2.54 23.72 31.43
CA SER A 28 1.91 22.39 31.52
C SER A 28 0.76 22.21 30.53
N LEU A 29 -0.03 23.27 30.31
CA LEU A 29 -1.09 23.26 29.30
C LEU A 29 -0.52 23.20 27.89
N ALA A 30 0.51 24.00 27.58
CA ALA A 30 1.15 24.02 26.27
C ALA A 30 1.72 22.63 25.91
N GLU A 31 2.44 21.99 26.84
CA GLU A 31 2.97 20.63 26.65
C GLU A 31 1.84 19.60 26.42
N ALA A 32 0.72 19.74 27.12
CA ALA A 32 -0.44 18.85 26.95
C ALA A 32 -1.21 19.09 25.63
N VAL A 33 -1.18 20.32 25.09
CA VAL A 33 -1.80 20.68 23.82
C VAL A 33 -0.91 20.25 22.64
N ASP A 34 0.41 20.39 22.74
CA ASP A 34 1.36 20.03 21.69
C ASP A 34 1.18 18.57 21.25
N GLY A 35 1.01 17.63 22.18
CA GLY A 35 0.75 16.22 21.89
C GLY A 35 -0.62 15.91 21.27
N ARG A 36 -1.54 16.88 21.22
CA ARG A 36 -2.93 16.72 20.75
C ARG A 36 -3.24 17.53 19.50
N THR A 37 -2.35 18.44 19.12
CA THR A 37 -2.43 19.16 17.85
C THR A 37 -1.80 18.34 16.73
N VAL A 38 -2.23 18.56 15.49
CA VAL A 38 -1.55 17.99 14.33
C VAL A 38 -0.20 18.69 14.18
N MET A 39 0.85 18.01 14.61
CA MET A 39 2.23 18.50 14.49
C MET A 39 2.62 18.57 13.02
N ARG A 40 3.38 19.60 12.61
CA ARG A 40 3.77 19.79 11.20
C ARG A 40 5.29 19.75 11.06
N PHE A 41 5.77 18.89 10.18
CA PHE A 41 7.18 18.71 9.88
C PHE A 41 7.43 18.78 8.38
N GLN A 42 8.66 19.15 7.98
CA GLN A 42 9.03 19.20 6.57
C GLN A 42 9.11 17.79 5.98
N ASP A 43 9.64 16.84 6.74
CA ASP A 43 9.88 15.45 6.34
C ASP A 43 9.92 14.53 7.57
N ALA A 44 10.18 13.24 7.37
CA ALA A 44 10.30 12.27 8.45
C ALA A 44 11.51 12.54 9.36
N ALA A 45 12.66 12.96 8.80
CA ALA A 45 13.88 13.19 9.57
C ALA A 45 13.72 14.36 10.57
N SER A 46 13.11 15.46 10.13
CA SER A 46 12.81 16.62 10.98
C SER A 46 11.78 16.31 12.07
N ARG A 47 10.84 15.39 11.81
CA ARG A 47 9.94 14.85 12.84
C ARG A 47 10.73 14.03 13.86
N ASP A 48 11.49 13.05 13.40
CA ASP A 48 12.16 12.07 14.27
C ASP A 48 13.25 12.75 15.13
N ALA A 49 13.86 13.84 14.64
CA ALA A 49 14.79 14.66 15.42
C ALA A 49 14.11 15.46 16.55
N LYS A 50 12.83 15.86 16.36
CA LYS A 50 12.06 16.64 17.34
C LYS A 50 11.24 15.77 18.29
N LEU A 51 10.87 14.56 17.87
CA LEU A 51 10.05 13.61 18.61
C LEU A 51 10.88 12.37 18.97
N SER A 52 11.72 12.48 19.99
CA SER A 52 12.59 11.37 20.44
C SER A 52 11.84 10.30 21.25
N ALA A 53 10.65 10.60 21.78
CA ALA A 53 9.82 9.68 22.54
C ALA A 53 8.33 9.78 22.13
N PRO A 54 7.98 9.37 20.90
CA PRO A 54 6.60 9.42 20.42
C PRO A 54 5.71 8.44 21.18
N VAL A 55 4.47 8.82 21.45
CA VAL A 55 3.45 8.00 22.13
C VAL A 55 2.43 7.50 21.11
N ALA A 56 1.92 6.28 21.32
CA ALA A 56 0.89 5.72 20.45
C ALA A 56 -0.32 6.67 20.33
N GLY A 57 -0.81 6.85 19.11
CA GLY A 57 -1.92 7.76 18.80
C GLY A 57 -1.52 9.20 18.49
N MET A 58 -0.24 9.59 18.65
CA MET A 58 0.23 10.90 18.18
C MET A 58 0.03 11.05 16.67
N ILE A 59 -0.36 12.24 16.21
CA ILE A 59 -0.64 12.55 14.80
C ILE A 59 0.29 13.65 14.30
N ALA A 60 0.84 13.49 13.10
CA ALA A 60 1.71 14.47 12.46
C ALA A 60 1.47 14.57 10.95
N TRP A 61 1.56 15.78 10.40
CA TRP A 61 1.68 16.04 8.97
C TRP A 61 3.16 16.11 8.58
N ILE A 62 3.54 15.38 7.53
CA ILE A 62 4.86 15.49 6.89
C ILE A 62 4.73 16.13 5.51
N GLY A 63 5.46 17.23 5.27
CA GLY A 63 5.42 18.02 4.03
C GLY A 63 5.92 17.25 2.80
N VAL A 64 6.89 16.35 3.00
CA VAL A 64 7.37 15.41 2.00
C VAL A 64 7.17 14.00 2.54
N PRO A 65 6.30 13.16 1.93
CA PRO A 65 5.61 13.34 0.64
C PRO A 65 4.23 14.02 0.72
N GLY A 66 3.87 14.71 1.81
CA GLY A 66 2.59 15.41 1.93
C GLY A 66 1.47 14.51 2.41
N ARG A 67 1.57 14.00 3.65
CA ARG A 67 0.55 13.10 4.23
C ARG A 67 0.45 13.21 5.74
N LEU A 68 -0.73 12.85 6.23
CA LEU A 68 -1.01 12.68 7.66
C LEU A 68 -0.53 11.29 8.10
N MET A 69 0.20 11.26 9.20
CA MET A 69 0.79 10.07 9.82
C MET A 69 0.31 9.97 11.25
N TYR A 70 0.20 8.75 11.78
CA TYR A 70 0.04 8.51 13.21
C TYR A 70 1.09 7.53 13.72
N PHE A 71 1.45 7.63 14.99
CA PHE A 71 2.39 6.71 15.62
C PHE A 71 1.64 5.52 16.23
N THR A 72 2.03 4.29 15.88
CA THR A 72 1.39 3.06 16.36
C THR A 72 1.86 2.63 17.76
N GLY A 73 2.87 3.31 18.31
CA GLY A 73 3.65 2.82 19.46
C GLY A 73 4.98 2.18 19.04
N GLN A 74 5.15 1.87 17.75
CA GLN A 74 6.39 1.31 17.20
C GLN A 74 6.90 2.09 15.99
N ALA A 75 5.99 2.53 15.12
CA ALA A 75 6.35 3.21 13.88
C ALA A 75 5.32 4.28 13.53
N TRP A 76 5.77 5.26 12.73
CA TRP A 76 4.89 6.23 12.09
C TRP A 76 4.33 5.66 10.79
N VAL A 77 3.01 5.55 10.70
CA VAL A 77 2.31 5.02 9.52
C VAL A 77 1.28 6.04 8.98
N PRO A 78 0.91 6.00 7.70
CA PRO A 78 -0.12 6.89 7.15
C PRO A 78 -1.48 6.70 7.83
N VAL A 79 -2.22 7.79 8.06
CA VAL A 79 -3.57 7.74 8.66
C VAL A 79 -4.59 7.11 7.71
N ALA A 80 -4.47 7.38 6.41
CA ALA A 80 -5.29 6.75 5.40
C ALA A 80 -4.46 5.68 4.67
N PRO A 81 -5.04 4.51 4.37
CA PRO A 81 -4.41 3.57 3.47
C PRO A 81 -4.15 4.24 2.12
N VAL A 82 -2.94 4.09 1.59
CA VAL A 82 -2.54 4.70 0.31
C VAL A 82 -2.44 3.60 -0.73
N PRO A 83 -3.04 3.77 -1.91
CA PRO A 83 -2.85 2.83 -3.00
C PRO A 83 -1.37 2.67 -3.35
N VAL A 84 -0.95 1.44 -3.58
CA VAL A 84 0.38 1.17 -4.13
C VAL A 84 0.26 0.84 -5.61
N PHE A 85 1.15 1.40 -6.42
CA PHE A 85 1.13 1.26 -7.86
C PHE A 85 2.54 0.96 -8.37
N ARG A 86 2.66 -0.04 -9.23
CA ARG A 86 3.89 -0.34 -9.95
C ARG A 86 3.57 -0.55 -11.43
N VAL A 87 4.38 0.08 -12.28
CA VAL A 87 4.34 -0.10 -13.73
C VAL A 87 5.71 -0.56 -14.22
N ASN A 88 5.70 -1.41 -15.24
CA ASN A 88 6.85 -1.84 -15.99
C ASN A 88 6.55 -1.64 -17.48
N ARG A 89 7.34 -0.79 -18.13
CA ARG A 89 7.17 -0.41 -19.55
C ARG A 89 8.04 -1.22 -20.51
N ASP A 90 8.70 -2.24 -20.01
CA ASP A 90 9.49 -3.14 -20.84
C ASP A 90 8.59 -4.24 -21.40
N GLU A 91 8.73 -4.56 -22.68
CA GLU A 91 8.00 -5.67 -23.27
C GLU A 91 8.58 -6.99 -22.74
N GLY A 92 7.72 -7.99 -22.63
CA GLY A 92 8.14 -9.34 -22.32
C GLY A 92 7.18 -10.35 -22.91
N THR A 93 7.68 -11.55 -23.16
CA THR A 93 6.90 -12.62 -23.76
C THR A 93 6.93 -13.91 -22.96
N THR A 94 5.94 -14.77 -23.16
CA THR A 94 5.94 -16.14 -22.63
C THR A 94 5.12 -17.06 -23.49
N THR A 95 5.53 -18.33 -23.55
CA THR A 95 4.75 -19.46 -24.08
C THR A 95 4.28 -20.40 -22.98
N ALA A 96 4.51 -20.04 -21.70
CA ALA A 96 4.07 -20.84 -20.57
C ALA A 96 2.53 -20.94 -20.56
N THR A 97 2.02 -22.15 -20.32
CA THR A 97 0.58 -22.42 -20.16
C THR A 97 0.13 -22.27 -18.72
N ASP A 98 1.06 -22.45 -17.78
CA ASP A 98 0.92 -22.10 -16.38
C ASP A 98 1.40 -20.67 -16.11
N TYR A 99 0.89 -20.06 -15.05
CA TYR A 99 1.29 -18.71 -14.64
C TYR A 99 2.77 -18.65 -14.25
N THR A 100 3.55 -17.81 -14.93
CA THR A 100 4.93 -17.48 -14.60
C THR A 100 5.06 -16.02 -14.15
N GLU A 101 5.97 -15.73 -13.21
CA GLU A 101 6.23 -14.37 -12.71
C GLU A 101 7.38 -13.67 -13.44
N SER A 102 8.01 -14.38 -14.37
CA SER A 102 9.04 -13.87 -15.26
C SER A 102 8.56 -13.94 -16.70
N LEU A 103 9.03 -12.97 -17.49
CA LEU A 103 8.82 -12.93 -18.93
C LEU A 103 10.18 -13.03 -19.61
N ALA A 104 10.22 -13.78 -20.72
CA ALA A 104 11.35 -13.74 -21.64
C ALA A 104 11.42 -12.35 -22.30
N ASP A 105 12.61 -12.00 -22.80
CA ASP A 105 12.88 -10.76 -23.54
C ASP A 105 12.63 -9.45 -22.75
N SER A 106 12.28 -9.56 -21.46
CA SER A 106 12.17 -8.43 -20.52
C SER A 106 13.51 -8.26 -19.81
N SER A 107 14.14 -7.10 -19.98
CA SER A 107 15.29 -6.63 -19.21
C SER A 107 14.90 -6.10 -17.83
N ALA A 108 13.62 -5.73 -17.65
CA ALA A 108 13.09 -5.29 -16.37
C ALA A 108 12.75 -6.48 -15.47
N GLY A 109 13.11 -6.37 -14.18
CA GLY A 109 12.82 -7.38 -13.17
C GLY A 109 11.32 -7.61 -12.91
N ALA A 110 11.02 -8.55 -12.01
CA ALA A 110 9.64 -8.94 -11.68
C ALA A 110 8.76 -7.72 -11.36
N LEU A 111 7.53 -7.75 -11.89
CA LEU A 111 6.53 -6.72 -11.60
C LEU A 111 5.94 -6.99 -10.21
N SER A 112 6.61 -6.47 -9.17
CA SER A 112 6.21 -6.71 -7.78
C SER A 112 5.97 -5.41 -7.01
N VAL A 113 4.97 -5.43 -6.12
CA VAL A 113 4.65 -4.34 -5.21
C VAL A 113 4.28 -4.88 -3.83
N SER A 114 4.77 -4.23 -2.77
CA SER A 114 4.44 -4.59 -1.39
C SER A 114 3.40 -3.64 -0.80
N PHE A 115 2.53 -4.16 0.04
CA PHE A 115 1.49 -3.42 0.75
C PHE A 115 1.26 -4.02 2.14
N THR A 116 0.78 -3.19 3.06
CA THR A 116 0.31 -3.64 4.37
C THR A 116 -1.19 -3.86 4.31
N VAL A 117 -1.66 -5.02 4.77
CA VAL A 117 -3.08 -5.36 4.79
C VAL A 117 -3.83 -4.41 5.74
N PRO A 118 -4.90 -3.73 5.27
CA PRO A 118 -5.66 -2.78 6.09
C PRO A 118 -6.49 -3.48 7.17
N ALA A 119 -7.09 -2.71 8.06
CA ALA A 119 -7.91 -3.21 9.17
C ALA A 119 -9.11 -4.05 8.72
N SER A 120 -9.66 -3.77 7.54
CA SER A 120 -10.73 -4.58 6.93
C SER A 120 -10.30 -6.00 6.54
N GLY A 121 -8.98 -6.27 6.41
CA GLY A 121 -8.48 -7.52 5.82
C GLY A 121 -8.77 -7.64 4.31
N GLN A 122 -9.09 -6.53 3.64
CA GLN A 122 -9.52 -6.49 2.25
C GLN A 122 -8.77 -5.47 1.39
N VAL A 123 -8.54 -5.81 0.13
CA VAL A 123 -7.95 -4.91 -0.87
C VAL A 123 -8.60 -5.13 -2.24
N ILE A 124 -8.62 -4.10 -3.08
CA ILE A 124 -8.91 -4.24 -4.51
C ILE A 124 -7.56 -4.33 -5.23
N ILE A 125 -7.38 -5.33 -6.08
CA ILE A 125 -6.22 -5.45 -6.94
C ILE A 125 -6.66 -5.13 -8.36
N ALA A 126 -5.94 -4.24 -9.04
CA ALA A 126 -6.06 -4.03 -10.47
C ALA A 126 -4.77 -4.44 -11.18
N VAL A 127 -4.91 -5.22 -12.24
CA VAL A 127 -3.82 -5.66 -13.12
C VAL A 127 -4.14 -5.23 -14.54
N GLY A 128 -3.12 -4.95 -15.34
CA GLY A 128 -3.33 -4.66 -16.75
C GLY A 128 -2.04 -4.51 -17.52
N ALA A 129 -2.16 -4.61 -18.83
CA ALA A 129 -1.05 -4.48 -19.75
C ALA A 129 -1.55 -4.15 -21.16
N TYR A 130 -0.63 -3.68 -21.99
CA TYR A 130 -0.79 -3.60 -23.43
C TYR A 130 -0.40 -4.96 -24.03
N MET A 131 -1.40 -5.78 -24.35
CA MET A 131 -1.27 -7.22 -24.61
C MET A 131 -1.63 -7.60 -26.04
N ARG A 132 -1.04 -8.70 -26.52
CA ARG A 132 -1.50 -9.43 -27.72
C ARG A 132 -1.19 -10.92 -27.60
N SER A 133 -1.86 -11.72 -28.41
CA SER A 133 -1.48 -13.12 -28.66
C SER A 133 -0.78 -13.25 -30.00
N LEU A 134 0.43 -13.78 -30.01
CA LEU A 134 1.19 -14.07 -31.22
C LEU A 134 1.02 -15.56 -31.54
N GLY A 135 0.55 -15.87 -32.75
CA GLY A 135 0.30 -17.24 -33.18
C GLY A 135 -0.67 -17.27 -34.36
N SER A 136 -0.72 -18.40 -35.07
CA SER A 136 -1.69 -18.62 -36.15
C SER A 136 -2.43 -19.95 -35.90
N PRO A 137 -3.73 -19.91 -35.54
CA PRO A 137 -4.52 -18.73 -35.19
C PRO A 137 -4.08 -18.12 -33.84
N PRO A 138 -4.35 -16.82 -33.59
CA PRO A 138 -4.15 -16.20 -32.28
C PRO A 138 -4.93 -16.96 -31.19
N ALA A 139 -4.32 -17.11 -30.02
CA ALA A 139 -4.95 -17.72 -28.85
C ALA A 139 -5.26 -16.63 -27.79
N ALA A 140 -5.45 -17.02 -26.53
CA ALA A 140 -5.58 -16.05 -25.44
C ALA A 140 -4.24 -15.80 -24.71
N SER A 141 -4.05 -14.57 -24.24
CA SER A 141 -2.97 -14.15 -23.34
C SER A 141 -3.59 -13.64 -22.05
N PHE A 142 -3.01 -13.99 -20.90
CA PHE A 142 -3.57 -13.68 -19.57
C PHE A 142 -2.52 -13.05 -18.66
N MET A 143 -2.91 -11.99 -17.95
CA MET A 143 -2.15 -11.38 -16.87
C MET A 143 -2.99 -11.34 -15.60
N SER A 144 -2.47 -11.91 -14.51
CA SER A 144 -3.05 -11.88 -13.16
C SER A 144 -1.94 -11.49 -12.16
N ALA A 145 -2.18 -11.62 -10.86
CA ALA A 145 -1.17 -11.50 -9.83
C ALA A 145 -1.21 -12.65 -8.81
N ASN A 146 -0.05 -13.08 -8.33
CA ASN A 146 0.08 -13.85 -7.11
C ASN A 146 0.30 -12.89 -5.93
N VAL A 147 -0.36 -13.14 -4.81
CA VAL A 147 -0.15 -12.42 -3.55
C VAL A 147 0.51 -13.35 -2.55
N ARG A 148 1.59 -12.89 -1.94
CA ARG A 148 2.31 -13.62 -0.89
C ARG A 148 2.39 -12.85 0.41
N ALA A 149 2.22 -13.56 1.53
CA ALA A 149 2.61 -13.11 2.85
C ALA A 149 3.96 -13.78 3.18
N GLY A 150 5.06 -13.01 3.12
CA GLY A 150 6.41 -13.59 3.12
C GLY A 150 6.61 -14.52 1.91
N THR A 151 6.82 -15.82 2.15
CA THR A 151 6.98 -16.84 1.11
C THR A 151 5.69 -17.58 0.76
N GLN A 152 4.67 -17.51 1.63
CA GLN A 152 3.41 -18.23 1.44
C GLN A 152 2.52 -17.52 0.42
N VAL A 153 2.04 -18.24 -0.59
CA VAL A 153 1.02 -17.76 -1.51
C VAL A 153 -0.33 -17.74 -0.79
N VAL A 154 -0.85 -16.55 -0.54
CA VAL A 154 -2.17 -16.33 0.08
C VAL A 154 -3.27 -16.12 -0.96
N LEU A 155 -2.88 -15.74 -2.18
CA LEU A 155 -3.76 -15.73 -3.35
C LEU A 155 -2.94 -16.11 -4.58
N ALA A 156 -3.32 -17.20 -5.25
CA ALA A 156 -2.71 -17.57 -6.52
C ALA A 156 -3.35 -16.79 -7.69
N ALA A 157 -2.56 -16.59 -8.74
CA ALA A 157 -3.01 -16.10 -10.02
C ALA A 157 -4.03 -17.07 -10.64
N ASP A 158 -5.05 -16.53 -11.29
CA ASP A 158 -6.19 -17.30 -11.78
C ASP A 158 -6.85 -16.56 -12.95
N ASP A 159 -7.40 -17.30 -13.90
CA ASP A 159 -8.04 -16.74 -15.09
C ASP A 159 -9.29 -15.92 -14.79
N SER A 160 -10.03 -16.27 -13.75
CA SER A 160 -11.21 -15.51 -13.31
C SER A 160 -10.88 -14.10 -12.82
N ARG A 161 -9.59 -13.85 -12.53
CA ARG A 161 -9.05 -12.58 -12.02
C ARG A 161 -8.00 -11.98 -12.97
N ALA A 162 -7.93 -12.47 -14.20
CA ALA A 162 -6.94 -12.04 -15.18
C ALA A 162 -7.48 -10.97 -16.13
N ALA A 163 -6.60 -10.03 -16.51
CA ALA A 163 -6.76 -9.28 -17.74
C ALA A 163 -6.43 -10.19 -18.92
N ALA A 164 -7.32 -10.29 -19.90
CA ALA A 164 -7.20 -11.25 -20.99
C ALA A 164 -7.42 -10.61 -22.36
N VAL A 165 -6.72 -11.11 -23.38
CA VAL A 165 -6.94 -10.75 -24.78
C VAL A 165 -6.86 -12.00 -25.65
N THR A 166 -7.75 -12.11 -26.64
CA THR A 166 -7.78 -13.21 -27.63
C THR A 166 -7.33 -12.75 -29.03
N ALA A 167 -6.92 -11.48 -29.15
CA ALA A 167 -6.59 -10.83 -30.42
C ALA A 167 -5.10 -10.88 -30.74
N GLY A 168 -4.79 -10.94 -32.04
CA GLY A 168 -3.42 -10.80 -32.56
C GLY A 168 -2.90 -9.36 -32.60
N THR A 169 -3.83 -8.39 -32.60
CA THR A 169 -3.53 -6.96 -32.49
C THR A 169 -3.30 -6.56 -31.05
N ARG A 170 -2.44 -5.56 -30.82
CA ARG A 170 -2.20 -5.05 -29.49
C ARG A 170 -3.42 -4.32 -28.95
N THR A 171 -3.78 -4.64 -27.71
CA THR A 171 -4.94 -4.10 -27.02
C THR A 171 -4.57 -3.79 -25.58
N SER A 172 -4.99 -2.63 -25.08
CA SER A 172 -4.87 -2.29 -23.66
C SER A 172 -6.00 -2.99 -22.90
N VAL A 173 -5.66 -3.87 -21.97
CA VAL A 173 -6.63 -4.63 -21.18
C VAL A 173 -6.31 -4.54 -19.70
N SER A 174 -7.35 -4.56 -18.88
CA SER A 174 -7.22 -4.54 -17.43
C SER A 174 -8.34 -5.35 -16.77
N ALA A 175 -8.08 -5.81 -15.55
CA ALA A 175 -9.04 -6.44 -14.68
C ALA A 175 -8.87 -5.87 -13.26
N GLN A 176 -9.97 -5.83 -12.52
CA GLN A 176 -9.99 -5.45 -11.10
C GLN A 176 -10.82 -6.45 -10.31
N TYR A 177 -10.37 -6.79 -9.11
CA TYR A 177 -11.05 -7.76 -8.27
C TYR A 177 -10.80 -7.49 -6.79
N LEU A 178 -11.77 -7.87 -5.96
CA LEU A 178 -11.67 -7.84 -4.51
C LEU A 178 -10.87 -9.05 -4.01
N VAL A 179 -9.98 -8.82 -3.05
CA VAL A 179 -9.32 -9.83 -2.26
C VAL A 179 -9.70 -9.62 -0.81
N SER A 180 -10.15 -10.68 -0.14
CA SER A 180 -10.64 -10.64 1.24
C SER A 180 -10.05 -11.78 2.07
N GLY A 181 -10.08 -11.63 3.39
CA GLY A 181 -9.58 -12.66 4.32
C GLY A 181 -8.06 -12.64 4.46
N LEU A 182 -7.43 -11.50 4.18
CA LEU A 182 -6.00 -11.29 4.41
C LEU A 182 -5.75 -10.97 5.89
N ASP A 183 -4.63 -11.46 6.43
CA ASP A 183 -4.24 -11.19 7.82
C ASP A 183 -3.91 -9.70 8.01
N VAL A 184 -4.68 -9.05 8.87
CA VAL A 184 -4.59 -7.60 9.14
C VAL A 184 -3.20 -7.22 9.64
N GLY A 185 -2.64 -6.14 9.08
CA GLY A 185 -1.34 -5.62 9.48
C GLY A 185 -0.14 -6.40 8.92
N THR A 186 -0.36 -7.57 8.29
CA THR A 186 0.71 -8.32 7.63
C THR A 186 1.15 -7.58 6.35
N THR A 187 2.46 -7.58 6.08
CA THR A 187 3.01 -7.11 4.81
C THR A 187 2.92 -8.21 3.76
N CYS A 188 2.21 -7.92 2.68
CA CYS A 188 2.06 -8.80 1.53
C CYS A 188 2.77 -8.23 0.30
N THR A 189 3.15 -9.10 -0.63
CA THR A 189 3.72 -8.73 -1.93
C THR A 189 2.84 -9.30 -3.04
N ALA A 190 2.34 -8.43 -3.92
CA ALA A 190 1.69 -8.85 -5.15
C ALA A 190 2.72 -8.85 -6.30
N THR A 191 2.81 -9.94 -7.03
CA THR A 191 3.69 -10.12 -8.18
C THR A 191 2.88 -10.47 -9.41
N GLY A 192 3.18 -9.80 -10.53
CA GLY A 192 2.51 -10.03 -11.81
C GLY A 192 2.81 -11.43 -12.31
N ALA A 193 1.77 -12.11 -12.78
CA ALA A 193 1.82 -13.46 -13.27
C ALA A 193 1.23 -13.51 -14.69
N PHE A 194 1.91 -14.21 -15.58
CA PHE A 194 1.65 -14.17 -17.02
C PHE A 194 1.53 -15.57 -17.57
N ARG A 195 0.60 -15.79 -18.50
CA ARG A 195 0.53 -17.03 -19.27
C ARG A 195 -0.05 -16.82 -20.66
N SER A 196 0.27 -17.77 -21.52
CA SER A 196 -0.40 -18.01 -22.79
C SER A 196 -1.45 -19.11 -22.60
N TYR A 197 -2.48 -19.13 -23.45
CA TYR A 197 -3.49 -20.20 -23.41
C TYR A 197 -2.94 -21.57 -23.78
N LYS A 198 -1.96 -21.62 -24.68
CA LYS A 198 -1.38 -22.85 -25.24
C LYS A 198 0.09 -22.63 -25.64
N ALA A 199 0.91 -23.67 -25.54
CA ALA A 199 2.37 -23.58 -25.65
C ALA A 199 2.90 -23.17 -27.05
N ASP A 200 2.11 -23.38 -28.11
CA ASP A 200 2.44 -22.97 -29.48
C ASP A 200 2.01 -21.53 -29.80
N ALA A 201 1.37 -20.84 -28.85
CA ALA A 201 1.10 -19.41 -28.92
C ALA A 201 2.01 -18.63 -27.96
N LYS A 202 2.49 -17.47 -28.40
CA LYS A 202 3.33 -16.58 -27.60
C LYS A 202 2.52 -15.38 -27.13
N ALA A 203 2.37 -15.23 -25.82
CA ALA A 203 1.75 -14.06 -25.23
C ALA A 203 2.79 -12.93 -25.12
N SER A 204 2.41 -11.71 -25.50
CA SER A 204 3.25 -10.50 -25.42
C SER A 204 2.59 -9.48 -24.50
N PHE A 205 3.37 -8.94 -23.57
CA PHE A 205 2.93 -8.04 -22.51
C PHE A 205 3.88 -6.84 -22.42
N ASP A 206 3.35 -5.66 -22.66
CA ASP A 206 4.07 -4.39 -22.55
C ASP A 206 3.28 -3.45 -21.62
N THR A 207 3.92 -2.44 -21.05
CA THR A 207 3.29 -1.43 -20.17
C THR A 207 2.38 -2.08 -19.13
N ARG A 208 2.96 -3.04 -18.42
CA ARG A 208 2.30 -3.88 -17.42
C ARG A 208 2.19 -3.11 -16.10
N TYR A 209 1.08 -3.23 -15.39
CA TYR A 209 0.94 -2.60 -14.09
C TYR A 209 0.21 -3.49 -13.07
N ILE A 210 0.47 -3.20 -11.81
CA ILE A 210 -0.29 -3.68 -10.65
C ILE A 210 -0.61 -2.47 -9.78
N ARG A 211 -1.87 -2.36 -9.39
CA ARG A 211 -2.36 -1.40 -8.40
C ARG A 211 -3.05 -2.16 -7.29
N ILE A 212 -2.83 -1.73 -6.05
CA ILE A 212 -3.53 -2.26 -4.89
C ILE A 212 -4.15 -1.08 -4.18
N ASP A 213 -5.47 -1.09 -4.07
CA ASP A 213 -6.26 -0.10 -3.36
C ASP A 213 -6.75 -0.74 -2.05
N PRO A 214 -6.25 -0.31 -0.89
CA PRO A 214 -6.72 -0.85 0.37
C PRO A 214 -8.15 -0.41 0.64
N ILE A 215 -8.97 -1.33 1.19
CA ILE A 215 -10.30 -0.99 1.70
C ILE A 215 -10.15 -0.68 3.19
N PRO A 216 -10.52 0.52 3.67
CA PRO A 216 -10.43 0.87 5.09
C PRO A 216 -11.22 -0.08 5.99
#